data_AF-A0A961KAE5-F1
#
_entry.id   AF-A0A961KAE5-F1
#
_cell.length_a   1.000
_cell.length_b   1.000
_cell.length_c   1.000
_cell.angle_alpha   90.00
_cell.angle_beta   90.00
_cell.angle_gamma   90.00
#
_symmetry.space_group_name_H-M   'P 1'
#
loop_
_entity.id
_entity.type
_entity.pdbx_description
1 polymer ?
#
loop_
_entity_poly.entity_id
_entity_poly.type
_entity_poly.pdbx_seq_one_letter_code
_entity_poly.pdbx_strand_id
1 'polypeptide(L)'
;MPILVMKFGGTSVATLDRIARASKRVAREVANGYDVIVIVSAMSGKTNELVGWVEETSPLYDAREYDAVVSSGENVTAGLMALRLQEMDIPARSWQGWQVPVQTTGVHSAARIEAIPPDNILAKFAEGMQVAVVAGFQGIAPDGRITTLGRGGSDTTAVAFAAAFEAERCDIYTDVDGVYTTDPRIEAKARKL
;
A
#
# COMPACT_ATOMS: atom_id res chain seq x y z
N MET A 1 -11.66 5.08 -16.81
CA MET A 1 -11.62 3.68 -17.31
C MET A 1 -12.07 2.76 -16.17
N PRO A 2 -12.27 1.43 -16.33
CA PRO A 2 -12.47 0.58 -15.16
C PRO A 2 -11.26 0.69 -14.21
N ILE A 3 -11.50 0.65 -12.91
CA ILE A 3 -10.46 0.78 -11.89
C ILE A 3 -10.05 -0.61 -11.39
N LEU A 4 -8.75 -0.85 -11.33
CA LEU A 4 -8.15 -2.03 -10.72
C LEU A 4 -7.32 -1.62 -9.50
N VAL A 5 -7.50 -2.30 -8.37
CA VAL A 5 -6.61 -2.16 -7.22
C VAL A 5 -5.61 -3.31 -7.21
N MET A 6 -4.33 -3.00 -7.08
CA MET A 6 -3.25 -3.99 -7.00
C MET A 6 -2.40 -3.75 -5.76
N LYS A 7 -2.29 -4.72 -4.86
CA LYS A 7 -1.46 -4.62 -3.66
C LYS A 7 -0.19 -5.43 -3.77
N PHE A 8 0.96 -4.84 -3.45
CA PHE A 8 2.24 -5.54 -3.36
C PHE A 8 2.76 -5.54 -1.92
N GLY A 9 2.89 -6.75 -1.34
CA GLY A 9 3.49 -6.94 0.00
C GLY A 9 5.00 -6.69 0.01
N GLY A 10 5.60 -6.55 1.20
CA GLY A 10 7.00 -6.15 1.35
C GLY A 10 8.02 -7.06 0.65
N THR A 11 7.75 -8.36 0.54
CA THR A 11 8.57 -9.31 -0.23
C THR A 11 8.46 -9.09 -1.74
N SER A 12 7.33 -8.60 -2.25
CA SER A 12 7.11 -8.24 -3.65
C SER A 12 7.83 -6.95 -4.06
N VAL A 13 8.23 -6.13 -3.09
CA VAL A 13 8.93 -4.84 -3.28
C VAL A 13 10.25 -4.76 -2.52
N ALA A 14 10.83 -5.91 -2.12
CA ALA A 14 11.98 -5.96 -1.22
C ALA A 14 13.26 -5.30 -1.76
N THR A 15 13.41 -5.18 -3.08
CA THR A 15 14.55 -4.57 -3.75
C THR A 15 14.10 -3.75 -4.94
N LEU A 16 14.96 -2.87 -5.47
CA LEU A 16 14.68 -2.10 -6.69
C LEU A 16 14.31 -3.00 -7.88
N ASP A 17 14.99 -4.15 -8.03
CA ASP A 17 14.63 -5.13 -9.06
C ASP A 17 13.23 -5.74 -8.85
N ARG A 18 12.84 -5.97 -7.59
CA ARG A 18 11.49 -6.46 -7.28
C ARG A 18 10.43 -5.41 -7.58
N ILE A 19 10.69 -4.15 -7.23
CA ILE A 19 9.85 -3.00 -7.59
C ILE A 19 9.72 -2.92 -9.11
N ALA A 20 10.83 -3.02 -9.87
CA ALA A 20 10.79 -3.03 -11.32
C ALA A 20 9.95 -4.17 -11.90
N ARG A 21 10.01 -5.37 -11.31
CA ARG A 21 9.14 -6.49 -11.72
C ARG A 21 7.66 -6.25 -11.39
N ALA A 22 7.36 -5.65 -10.23
CA ALA A 22 6.01 -5.27 -9.86
C ALA A 22 5.44 -4.18 -10.79
N SER A 23 6.23 -3.15 -11.11
CA SER A 23 5.86 -2.10 -12.07
C SER A 23 5.53 -2.67 -13.45
N LYS A 24 6.21 -3.72 -13.92
CA LYS A 24 5.85 -4.41 -15.17
C LYS A 24 4.48 -5.09 -15.12
N ARG A 25 4.04 -5.57 -13.96
CA ARG A 25 2.69 -6.14 -13.79
C ARG A 25 1.64 -5.05 -13.86
N VAL A 26 1.89 -3.92 -13.19
CA VAL A 26 1.03 -2.73 -13.26
C VAL A 26 0.92 -2.22 -14.70
N ALA A 27 2.04 -2.11 -15.40
CA ALA A 27 2.09 -1.69 -16.80
C ALA A 27 1.24 -2.55 -17.73
N ARG A 28 1.19 -3.87 -17.46
CA ARG A 28 0.32 -4.78 -18.22
C ARG A 28 -1.15 -4.44 -18.04
N GLU A 29 -1.59 -4.13 -16.82
CA GLU A 29 -2.99 -3.80 -16.56
C GLU A 29 -3.36 -2.42 -17.11
N VAL A 30 -2.44 -1.45 -17.08
CA VAL A 30 -2.61 -0.19 -17.81
C VAL A 30 -2.78 -0.45 -19.31
N ALA A 31 -1.98 -1.31 -19.91
CA ALA A 31 -2.10 -1.69 -21.32
C ALA A 31 -3.40 -2.45 -21.63
N ASN A 32 -3.99 -3.13 -20.65
CA ASN A 32 -5.31 -3.76 -20.76
C ASN A 32 -6.47 -2.75 -20.63
N GLY A 33 -6.19 -1.46 -20.41
CA GLY A 33 -7.17 -0.39 -20.36
C GLY A 33 -7.72 -0.08 -18.97
N TYR A 34 -6.99 -0.43 -17.90
CA TYR A 34 -7.37 -0.06 -16.52
C TYR A 34 -6.71 1.24 -16.07
N ASP A 35 -7.45 2.04 -15.30
CA ASP A 35 -6.86 2.98 -14.35
C ASP A 35 -6.45 2.19 -13.10
N VAL A 36 -5.18 2.27 -12.69
CA VAL A 36 -4.64 1.37 -11.66
C VAL A 36 -4.33 2.13 -10.38
N ILE A 37 -4.89 1.66 -9.26
CA ILE A 37 -4.48 2.08 -7.92
C ILE A 37 -3.58 0.99 -7.35
N VAL A 38 -2.32 1.32 -7.10
CA VAL A 38 -1.34 0.38 -6.55
C VAL A 38 -1.15 0.66 -5.07
N ILE A 39 -1.40 -0.31 -4.21
CA ILE A 39 -1.08 -0.22 -2.77
C ILE A 39 0.26 -0.91 -2.52
N VAL A 40 1.21 -0.21 -1.91
CA VAL A 40 2.50 -0.81 -1.54
C VAL A 40 2.70 -0.85 -0.03
N SER A 41 3.27 -1.94 0.46
CA SER A 41 3.87 -2.01 1.80
C SER A 41 5.30 -1.44 1.76
N ALA A 42 5.89 -1.18 2.93
CA ALA A 42 7.32 -0.94 3.02
C ALA A 42 8.14 -2.11 2.44
N MET A 43 9.34 -1.81 1.94
CA MET A 43 10.30 -2.83 1.51
C MET A 43 10.58 -3.83 2.65
N SER A 44 10.77 -5.11 2.32
CA SER A 44 11.01 -6.19 3.29
C SER A 44 12.06 -5.81 4.36
N GLY A 45 11.71 -5.98 5.63
CA GLY A 45 12.57 -5.68 6.78
C GLY A 45 12.56 -4.22 7.24
N LYS A 46 12.11 -3.27 6.41
CA LYS A 46 12.17 -1.83 6.74
C LYS A 46 11.20 -1.41 7.83
N THR A 47 9.98 -1.97 7.87
CA THR A 47 9.07 -1.73 9.00
C THR A 47 9.70 -2.18 10.33
N ASN A 48 10.35 -3.35 10.35
CA ASN A 48 10.98 -3.86 11.59
C ASN A 48 12.18 -3.02 12.02
N GLU A 49 12.98 -2.52 11.08
CA GLU A 49 14.08 -1.59 11.36
C GLU A 49 13.55 -0.28 11.97
N LEU A 50 12.50 0.29 11.39
CA LEU A 50 11.85 1.51 11.89
C LEU A 50 11.26 1.31 13.29
N VAL A 51 10.57 0.19 13.53
CA VAL A 51 10.06 -0.18 14.86
C VAL A 51 11.21 -0.31 15.86
N GLY A 52 12.30 -0.99 15.47
CA GLY A 52 13.49 -1.13 16.30
C GLY A 52 14.08 0.21 16.73
N TRP A 53 14.18 1.19 15.82
CA TRP A 53 14.65 2.53 16.19
C TRP A 53 13.73 3.25 17.17
N VAL A 54 12.42 3.09 17.04
CA VAL A 54 11.46 3.68 18.00
C VAL A 54 11.65 3.05 19.38
N GLU A 55 11.76 1.73 19.47
CA GLU A 55 11.97 0.99 20.71
C GLU A 55 13.33 1.30 21.37
N GLU A 56 14.40 1.41 20.57
CA GLU A 56 15.74 1.79 21.04
C GLU A 56 15.79 3.25 21.52
N THR A 57 15.01 4.14 20.91
CA THR A 57 14.97 5.56 21.28
C THR A 57 14.25 5.78 22.61
N SER A 58 13.13 5.09 22.84
CA SER A 58 12.40 5.19 24.11
C SER A 58 11.57 3.93 24.36
N PRO A 59 11.69 3.25 25.51
CA PRO A 59 10.82 2.11 25.85
C PRO A 59 9.37 2.52 26.17
N LEU A 60 9.11 3.80 26.39
CA LEU A 60 7.78 4.38 26.62
C LEU A 60 7.54 5.50 25.60
N TYR A 61 7.58 5.15 24.31
CA TYR A 61 7.36 6.09 23.21
C TYR A 61 5.89 6.52 23.09
N ASP A 62 5.69 7.70 22.51
CA ASP A 62 4.35 8.17 22.11
C ASP A 62 3.91 7.44 20.83
N ALA A 63 2.72 6.84 20.84
CA ALA A 63 2.17 6.13 19.69
C ALA A 63 2.01 7.01 18.44
N ARG A 64 1.88 8.33 18.62
CA ARG A 64 1.83 9.31 17.53
C ARG A 64 3.14 9.46 16.79
N GLU A 65 4.26 9.33 17.49
CA GLU A 65 5.59 9.38 16.90
C GLU A 65 5.97 8.02 16.32
N TYR A 66 5.52 6.93 16.95
CA TYR A 66 5.58 5.60 16.35
C TYR A 66 4.94 5.58 14.95
N ASP A 67 3.70 6.07 14.82
CA ASP A 67 3.00 6.09 13.54
C ASP A 67 3.74 6.94 12.50
N ALA A 68 4.25 8.10 12.89
CA ALA A 68 5.02 8.98 12.01
C ALA A 68 6.30 8.32 11.48
N VAL A 69 7.02 7.58 12.34
CA VAL A 69 8.24 6.87 11.95
C VAL A 69 7.91 5.68 11.07
N VAL A 70 7.00 4.81 11.49
CA VAL A 70 6.77 3.53 10.80
C VAL A 70 6.09 3.72 9.45
N SER A 71 5.20 4.71 9.29
CA SER A 71 4.55 5.01 8.01
C SER A 71 5.52 5.47 6.91
N SER A 72 6.73 5.92 7.30
CA SER A 72 7.72 6.41 6.34
C SER A 72 8.23 5.33 5.38
N GLY A 73 8.17 4.05 5.77
CA GLY A 73 8.62 2.93 4.94
C GLY A 73 7.81 2.78 3.65
N GLU A 74 6.47 2.90 3.75
CA GLU A 74 5.59 2.87 2.58
C GLU A 74 5.79 4.10 1.69
N ASN A 75 6.07 5.26 2.26
CA ASN A 75 6.30 6.49 1.50
C ASN A 75 7.49 6.35 0.54
N VAL A 76 8.59 5.77 1.02
CA VAL A 76 9.79 5.47 0.20
C VAL A 76 9.41 4.53 -0.94
N THR A 77 8.69 3.46 -0.64
CA THR A 77 8.34 2.42 -1.61
C THR A 77 7.40 2.96 -2.69
N ALA A 78 6.41 3.77 -2.31
CA ALA A 78 5.48 4.40 -3.23
C ALA A 78 6.19 5.34 -4.21
N GLY A 79 7.12 6.15 -3.71
CA GLY A 79 7.95 7.03 -4.54
C GLY A 79 8.82 6.25 -5.53
N LEU A 80 9.52 5.22 -5.07
CA LEU A 80 10.37 4.37 -5.92
C LEU A 80 9.58 3.68 -7.05
N MET A 81 8.41 3.13 -6.74
CA MET A 81 7.57 2.50 -7.75
C MET A 81 6.98 3.51 -8.74
N ALA A 82 6.57 4.70 -8.28
CA ALA A 82 6.08 5.75 -9.16
C ALA A 82 7.18 6.22 -10.14
N LEU A 83 8.41 6.42 -9.68
CA LEU A 83 9.56 6.72 -10.55
C LEU A 83 9.77 5.61 -11.58
N ARG A 84 9.71 4.35 -11.15
CA ARG A 84 9.93 3.22 -12.05
C ARG A 84 8.84 3.09 -13.12
N LEU A 85 7.60 3.44 -12.80
CA LEU A 85 6.51 3.51 -13.79
C LEU A 85 6.69 4.68 -14.75
N GLN A 86 7.14 5.84 -14.27
CA GLN A 86 7.44 7.00 -15.12
C GLN A 86 8.59 6.71 -16.11
N GLU A 87 9.62 5.97 -15.69
CA GLU A 87 10.68 5.49 -16.60
C GLU A 87 10.16 4.55 -17.71
N MET A 88 8.97 3.98 -17.52
CA MET A 88 8.28 3.15 -18.52
C MET A 88 7.26 3.96 -19.34
N ASP A 89 7.35 5.30 -19.28
CA ASP A 89 6.43 6.25 -19.93
C ASP A 89 4.96 6.12 -19.46
N ILE A 90 4.75 5.60 -18.25
CA ILE A 90 3.41 5.48 -17.65
C ILE A 90 3.16 6.70 -16.74
N PRO A 91 2.09 7.48 -16.97
CA PRO A 91 1.70 8.59 -16.12
C PRO A 91 1.31 8.12 -14.70
N ALA A 92 2.28 8.12 -13.80
CA ALA A 92 2.14 7.62 -12.44
C ALA A 92 2.52 8.66 -11.39
N ARG A 93 1.88 8.63 -10.21
CA ARG A 93 2.23 9.48 -9.06
C ARG A 93 2.11 8.72 -7.74
N SER A 94 3.01 8.99 -6.80
CA SER A 94 2.91 8.48 -5.43
C SER A 94 1.94 9.31 -4.60
N TRP A 95 1.18 8.64 -3.73
CA TRP A 95 0.20 9.25 -2.84
C TRP A 95 0.39 8.72 -1.42
N GLN A 96 0.44 9.62 -0.45
CA GLN A 96 0.39 9.29 0.96
C GLN A 96 -1.05 9.26 1.47
N GLY A 97 -1.30 8.60 2.59
CA GLY A 97 -2.65 8.40 3.13
C GLY A 97 -3.39 9.72 3.34
N TRP A 98 -2.70 10.77 3.78
CA TRP A 98 -3.28 12.11 3.97
C TRP A 98 -3.60 12.85 2.66
N GLN A 99 -3.00 12.46 1.53
CA GLN A 99 -3.27 13.06 0.21
C GLN A 99 -4.53 12.46 -0.46
N VAL A 100 -4.91 11.22 -0.09
CA VAL A 100 -6.16 10.55 -0.50
C VAL A 100 -7.17 10.53 0.67
N PRO A 101 -7.12 11.56 1.51
CA PRO A 101 -7.45 11.56 2.94
C PRO A 101 -8.07 10.25 3.45
N VAL A 102 -7.25 9.22 3.71
CA VAL A 102 -7.68 7.96 4.33
C VAL A 102 -8.04 8.25 5.78
N GLN A 103 -9.30 8.63 6.01
CA GLN A 103 -9.80 9.07 7.31
C GLN A 103 -9.88 7.87 8.24
N THR A 104 -9.37 8.05 9.45
CA THR A 104 -9.29 6.98 10.44
C THR A 104 -9.64 7.47 11.84
N THR A 105 -9.97 6.53 12.71
CA THR A 105 -10.05 6.78 14.17
C THR A 105 -8.70 7.25 14.73
N GLY A 106 -8.69 8.07 15.78
CA GLY A 106 -7.46 8.53 16.46
C GLY A 106 -6.72 7.48 17.32
N VAL A 107 -6.94 6.19 17.09
CA VAL A 107 -6.27 5.10 17.82
C VAL A 107 -4.95 4.76 17.12
N HIS A 108 -3.88 5.49 17.47
CA HIS A 108 -2.56 5.27 16.90
C HIS A 108 -2.06 3.82 17.05
N SER A 109 -1.23 3.34 16.12
CA SER A 109 -0.77 1.95 15.94
C SER A 109 -1.81 0.89 15.54
N ALA A 110 -3.12 1.18 15.66
CA ALA A 110 -4.20 0.23 15.41
C ALA A 110 -5.50 0.91 14.93
N ALA A 111 -5.36 1.95 14.13
CA ALA A 111 -6.49 2.77 13.68
C ALA A 111 -7.41 2.01 12.73
N ARG A 112 -8.69 2.41 12.69
CA ARG A 112 -9.69 1.87 11.77
C ARG A 112 -10.03 2.91 10.71
N ILE A 113 -10.16 2.48 9.46
CA ILE A 113 -10.60 3.32 8.35
C ILE A 113 -12.08 3.64 8.52
N GLU A 114 -12.41 4.94 8.47
CA GLU A 114 -13.78 5.45 8.53
C GLU A 114 -14.29 5.83 7.14
N ALA A 115 -13.45 6.49 6.33
CA ALA A 115 -13.79 6.89 4.97
C ALA A 115 -12.55 7.08 4.09
N ILE A 116 -12.73 6.93 2.77
CA ILE A 116 -11.71 7.25 1.76
C ILE A 116 -12.41 8.05 0.65
N PRO A 117 -12.35 9.38 0.70
CA PRO A 117 -12.90 10.23 -0.37
C PRO A 117 -12.10 10.03 -1.67
N PRO A 118 -12.73 9.63 -2.78
CA PRO A 118 -12.01 9.23 -4.00
C PRO A 118 -11.62 10.42 -4.90
N ASP A 119 -12.20 11.59 -4.67
CA ASP A 119 -12.20 12.75 -5.57
C ASP A 119 -10.80 13.15 -6.06
N ASN A 120 -9.80 13.16 -5.17
CA ASN A 120 -8.45 13.60 -5.51
C ASN A 120 -7.78 12.71 -6.57
N ILE A 121 -7.93 11.40 -6.44
CA ILE A 121 -7.36 10.44 -7.41
C ILE A 121 -8.22 10.43 -8.68
N LEU A 122 -9.55 10.42 -8.56
CA LEU A 122 -10.45 10.41 -9.73
C LEU A 122 -10.24 11.65 -10.61
N ALA A 123 -10.08 12.83 -10.01
CA ALA A 123 -9.75 14.05 -10.74
C ALA A 123 -8.42 13.90 -11.50
N LYS A 124 -7.40 13.29 -10.89
CA LYS A 124 -6.11 13.08 -11.55
C LYS A 124 -6.16 12.04 -12.66
N PHE A 125 -6.97 10.99 -12.51
CA PHE A 125 -7.26 10.07 -13.61
C PHE A 125 -7.95 10.78 -14.78
N ALA A 126 -8.89 11.69 -14.51
CA ALA A 126 -9.53 12.49 -15.56
C ALA A 126 -8.56 13.45 -16.29
N GLU A 127 -7.48 13.88 -15.63
CA GLU A 127 -6.39 14.68 -16.23
C GLU A 127 -5.39 13.83 -17.06
N GLY A 128 -5.54 12.51 -17.10
CA GLY A 128 -4.67 11.61 -17.87
C GLY A 128 -3.58 10.90 -17.08
N MET A 129 -3.58 11.01 -15.73
CA MET A 129 -2.84 10.06 -14.91
C MET A 129 -3.43 8.66 -15.10
N GLN A 130 -2.60 7.62 -15.13
CA GLN A 130 -3.06 6.23 -15.27
C GLN A 130 -2.80 5.38 -14.02
N VAL A 131 -1.82 5.78 -13.20
CA VAL A 131 -1.47 5.01 -11.99
C VAL A 131 -1.32 5.89 -10.76
N ALA A 132 -2.10 5.57 -9.72
CA ALA A 132 -1.90 6.10 -8.37
C ALA A 132 -1.17 5.07 -7.50
N VAL A 133 0.06 5.36 -7.09
CA VAL A 133 0.83 4.49 -6.19
C VAL A 133 0.67 4.96 -4.75
N VAL A 134 -0.20 4.32 -4.00
CA VAL A 134 -0.59 4.69 -2.65
C VAL A 134 0.28 3.97 -1.62
N ALA A 135 0.82 4.72 -0.68
CA ALA A 135 1.44 4.20 0.51
C ALA A 135 0.36 3.54 1.39
N GLY A 136 0.41 2.22 1.53
CA GLY A 136 -0.56 1.47 2.33
C GLY A 136 -0.37 1.67 3.84
N PHE A 137 -1.16 0.97 4.66
CA PHE A 137 -0.99 0.88 6.12
C PHE A 137 -1.21 2.18 6.91
N GLN A 138 -1.19 3.35 6.27
CA GLN A 138 -1.33 4.66 6.89
C GLN A 138 -2.70 5.29 6.66
N GLY A 139 -3.08 6.19 7.57
CA GLY A 139 -4.25 7.06 7.47
C GLY A 139 -4.02 8.41 8.13
N ILE A 140 -5.10 9.17 8.29
CA ILE A 140 -5.12 10.46 8.97
C ILE A 140 -6.21 10.46 10.06
N ALA A 141 -5.85 10.84 11.27
CA ALA A 141 -6.76 11.03 12.39
C ALA A 141 -7.53 12.36 12.28
N PRO A 142 -8.61 12.56 13.06
CA PRO A 142 -9.39 13.80 13.02
C PRO A 142 -8.61 15.06 13.41
N ASP A 143 -7.51 14.91 14.16
CA ASP A 143 -6.60 15.98 14.55
C ASP A 143 -5.52 16.27 13.48
N GLY A 144 -5.57 15.58 12.34
CA GLY A 144 -4.65 15.74 11.22
C GLY A 144 -3.34 14.96 11.36
N ARG A 145 -3.17 14.14 12.39
CA ARG A 145 -1.97 13.31 12.54
C ARG A 145 -2.03 12.03 11.73
N ILE A 146 -0.87 11.54 11.30
CA ILE A 146 -0.74 10.22 10.67
C ILE A 146 -1.11 9.14 11.69
N THR A 147 -1.89 8.18 11.24
CA THR A 147 -2.19 6.95 11.97
C THR A 147 -1.69 5.73 11.19
N THR A 148 -1.51 4.61 11.88
CA THR A 148 -1.29 3.32 11.23
C THR A 148 -2.35 2.28 11.58
N LEU A 149 -2.63 1.37 10.65
CA LEU A 149 -3.75 0.41 10.71
C LEU A 149 -3.39 -0.91 11.41
N GLY A 150 -2.19 -1.01 11.98
CA GLY A 150 -1.69 -2.25 12.58
C GLY A 150 -1.29 -3.34 11.57
N ARG A 151 -1.11 -4.57 12.06
CA ARG A 151 -0.62 -5.71 11.25
C ARG A 151 -1.59 -6.01 10.11
N GLY A 152 -1.04 -6.19 8.90
CA GLY A 152 -1.84 -6.43 7.69
C GLY A 152 -2.48 -5.16 7.13
N GLY A 153 -2.14 -3.98 7.65
CA GLY A 153 -2.77 -2.72 7.27
C GLY A 153 -2.75 -2.41 5.78
N SER A 154 -1.70 -2.80 5.03
CA SER A 154 -1.68 -2.60 3.57
C SER A 154 -2.73 -3.44 2.83
N ASP A 155 -3.06 -4.65 3.31
CA ASP A 155 -4.14 -5.46 2.72
C ASP A 155 -5.51 -4.84 3.03
N THR A 156 -5.69 -4.37 4.27
CA THR A 156 -6.88 -3.59 4.66
C THR A 156 -7.04 -2.34 3.80
N THR A 157 -5.95 -1.59 3.55
CA THR A 157 -5.97 -0.44 2.66
C THR A 157 -6.41 -0.84 1.25
N ALA A 158 -5.90 -1.93 0.69
CA ALA A 158 -6.27 -2.37 -0.66
C ALA A 158 -7.75 -2.71 -0.80
N VAL A 159 -8.31 -3.45 0.16
CA VAL A 159 -9.75 -3.78 0.15
C VAL A 159 -10.60 -2.52 0.35
N ALA A 160 -10.19 -1.62 1.25
CA ALA A 160 -10.91 -0.37 1.49
C ALA A 160 -10.90 0.55 0.26
N PHE A 161 -9.76 0.66 -0.43
CA PHE A 161 -9.68 1.40 -1.69
C PHE A 161 -10.53 0.75 -2.79
N ALA A 162 -10.53 -0.58 -2.90
CA ALA A 162 -11.37 -1.26 -3.88
C ALA A 162 -12.86 -0.97 -3.65
N ALA A 163 -13.30 -0.94 -2.40
CA ALA A 163 -14.67 -0.55 -2.06
C ALA A 163 -14.94 0.94 -2.34
N ALA A 164 -14.05 1.84 -1.92
CA ALA A 164 -14.24 3.29 -2.05
C ALA A 164 -14.19 3.80 -3.50
N PHE A 165 -13.45 3.13 -4.37
CA PHE A 165 -13.32 3.48 -5.78
C PHE A 165 -14.18 2.59 -6.70
N GLU A 166 -15.06 1.76 -6.13
CA GLU A 166 -15.90 0.82 -6.88
C GLU A 166 -15.09 0.00 -7.90
N ALA A 167 -13.92 -0.47 -7.48
CA ALA A 167 -12.97 -1.16 -8.34
C ALA A 167 -13.55 -2.50 -8.83
N GLU A 168 -13.26 -2.84 -10.08
CA GLU A 168 -13.72 -4.09 -10.71
C GLU A 168 -13.11 -5.31 -10.01
N ARG A 169 -11.84 -5.17 -9.57
CA ARG A 169 -11.10 -6.22 -8.87
C ARG A 169 -10.05 -5.64 -7.93
N CYS A 170 -9.73 -6.40 -6.88
CA CYS A 170 -8.62 -6.15 -5.97
C CYS A 170 -7.67 -7.34 -5.99
N ASP A 171 -6.47 -7.14 -6.53
CA ASP A 171 -5.43 -8.16 -6.66
C ASP A 171 -4.40 -8.04 -5.55
N ILE A 172 -4.24 -9.09 -4.75
CA ILE A 172 -3.26 -9.14 -3.67
C ILE A 172 -2.04 -9.98 -4.09
N TYR A 173 -0.90 -9.33 -4.33
CA TYR A 173 0.37 -9.97 -4.68
C TYR A 173 1.23 -10.21 -3.44
N THR A 174 1.34 -11.49 -3.09
CA THR A 174 2.12 -11.99 -1.94
C THR A 174 3.19 -13.00 -2.40
N ASP A 175 3.93 -13.57 -1.44
CA ASP A 175 5.00 -14.55 -1.65
C ASP A 175 4.52 -16.00 -1.87
N VAL A 176 3.21 -16.23 -1.81
CA VAL A 176 2.55 -17.46 -2.21
C VAL A 176 1.65 -17.18 -3.42
N ASP A 177 1.47 -18.17 -4.29
CA ASP A 177 0.71 -18.02 -5.54
C ASP A 177 -0.82 -18.18 -5.37
N GLY A 178 -1.32 -18.24 -4.14
CA GLY A 178 -2.74 -18.33 -3.80
C GLY A 178 -2.99 -18.64 -2.33
N VAL A 179 -4.25 -18.92 -1.99
CA VAL A 179 -4.61 -19.44 -0.67
C VAL A 179 -4.43 -20.96 -0.68
N TYR A 180 -3.83 -21.48 0.38
CA TYR A 180 -3.57 -22.90 0.55
C TYR A 180 -4.45 -23.49 1.65
N THR A 181 -4.66 -24.81 1.63
CA THR A 181 -5.41 -25.55 2.65
C THR A 181 -4.84 -25.38 4.07
N THR A 182 -3.54 -25.08 4.18
CA THR A 182 -2.81 -24.73 5.41
C THR A 182 -1.52 -23.99 5.05
N ASP A 183 -0.69 -23.58 6.02
CA ASP A 183 0.58 -22.88 5.75
C ASP A 183 1.57 -23.81 5.00
N PRO A 184 1.91 -23.52 3.73
CA PRO A 184 2.82 -24.35 2.93
C PRO A 184 4.27 -24.33 3.42
N ARG A 185 4.63 -23.43 4.35
CA ARG A 185 5.96 -23.39 4.98
C ARG A 185 6.10 -24.42 6.10
N ILE A 186 4.97 -24.84 6.68
CA ILE A 186 4.91 -25.80 7.78
C ILE A 186 4.56 -27.20 7.24
N GLU A 187 3.61 -27.28 6.29
CA GLU A 187 3.16 -28.54 5.71
C GLU A 187 3.41 -28.56 4.19
N ALA A 188 4.37 -29.40 3.77
CA ALA A 188 4.75 -29.53 2.36
C ALA A 188 3.63 -30.09 1.46
N LYS A 189 2.62 -30.77 2.03
CA LYS A 189 1.45 -31.28 1.30
C LYS A 189 0.30 -30.28 1.19
N ALA A 190 0.48 -29.03 1.65
CA ALA A 190 -0.52 -27.99 1.49
C ALA A 190 -0.88 -27.83 0.00
N ARG A 191 -2.18 -27.80 -0.30
CA ARG A 191 -2.69 -27.65 -1.67
C ARG A 191 -3.31 -26.28 -1.84
N LYS A 192 -3.16 -25.70 -3.02
CA LYS A 192 -3.86 -24.48 -3.42
C LYS A 192 -5.37 -24.77 -3.50
N LEU A 193 -6.18 -23.85 -2.96
CA LEU A 193 -7.64 -23.88 -3.02
C LEU A 193 -8.17 -23.46 -4.39
#